data_AF-A0A2X1A471-F1
#
_entry.id   AF-A0A2X1A471-F1
#
_cell.length_a   1.000
_cell.length_b   1.000
_cell.length_c   1.000
_cell.angle_alpha   90.00
_cell.angle_beta   90.00
_cell.angle_gamma   90.00
#
_symmetry.space_group_name_H-M   'P 1'
#
loop_
_entity.id
_entity.type
_entity.pdbx_description
1 polymer ?
#
loop_
_entity_poly.entity_id
_entity_poly.type
_entity_poly.pdbx_seq_one_letter_code
_entity_poly.pdbx_strand_id
1 'polypeptide(L)' 'MTTAPTNTSRNGLKYTDEEIAFLDNLAEKISDREEMERISPYIAAGFQRTIGGIQSQIERRKGWFFK' A
#
# COMPACT_ATOMS: atom_id res chain seq x y z
N MET A 1 10.48 -21.92 -9.92
CA MET A 1 10.45 -21.06 -8.73
C MET A 1 10.32 -19.63 -9.22
N THR A 2 9.16 -19.00 -9.03
CA THR A 2 8.82 -17.71 -9.65
C THR A 2 9.06 -16.59 -8.65
N THR A 3 10.10 -15.79 -8.84
CA THR A 3 10.45 -14.66 -7.98
C THR A 3 9.48 -13.49 -8.20
N ALA A 4 8.58 -13.25 -7.26
CA ALA A 4 7.76 -12.05 -7.23
C ALA A 4 8.62 -10.82 -6.87
N PRO A 5 8.40 -9.65 -7.50
CA PRO A 5 9.21 -8.46 -7.24
C PRO A 5 8.93 -7.91 -5.84
N THR A 6 9.98 -7.92 -5.01
CA THR A 6 9.99 -7.41 -3.64
C THR A 6 9.67 -5.91 -3.62
N ASN A 7 8.50 -5.56 -3.13
CA ASN A 7 8.01 -4.20 -3.04
C ASN A 7 8.61 -3.51 -1.79
N THR A 8 9.87 -3.07 -1.88
CA THR A 8 10.57 -2.40 -0.78
C THR A 8 10.24 -0.91 -0.76
N SER A 9 9.63 -0.44 0.34
CA SER A 9 9.51 0.98 0.67
C SER A 9 10.89 1.57 1.01
N ARG A 10 11.08 2.91 0.96
CA ARG A 10 12.38 3.63 1.11
C ARG A 10 13.25 3.27 2.33
N ASN A 11 12.72 2.54 3.32
CA ASN A 11 13.45 2.00 4.49
C ASN A 11 13.94 0.54 4.31
N GLY A 12 13.78 -0.07 3.13
CA GLY A 12 14.28 -1.43 2.82
C GLY A 12 13.53 -2.57 3.51
N LEU A 13 12.72 -2.30 4.52
CA LEU A 13 11.90 -3.30 5.20
C LEU A 13 10.76 -3.76 4.29
N LYS A 14 10.63 -5.08 4.12
CA LYS A 14 9.47 -5.68 3.44
C LYS A 14 8.21 -5.45 4.29
N TYR A 15 7.05 -5.46 3.65
CA TYR A 15 5.79 -5.53 4.39
C TYR A 15 5.66 -6.94 5.00
N THR A 16 5.11 -7.03 6.20
CA THR A 16 4.75 -8.32 6.81
C THR A 16 3.54 -8.92 6.12
N ASP A 17 3.30 -10.22 6.32
CA ASP A 17 2.12 -10.89 5.75
C ASP A 17 0.80 -10.28 6.27
N GLU A 18 0.78 -9.83 7.53
CA GLU A 18 -0.36 -9.13 8.12
C GLU A 18 -0.59 -7.75 7.50
N GLU A 19 0.48 -6.98 7.29
CA GLU A 19 0.41 -5.68 6.61
C GLU A 19 -0.07 -5.85 5.16
N ILE A 20 0.38 -6.90 4.47
CA ILE A 20 -0.03 -7.23 3.10
C ILE A 20 -1.53 -7.56 3.08
N ALA A 21 -1.99 -8.46 3.95
CA ALA A 21 -3.39 -8.85 4.03
C ALA A 21 -4.29 -7.67 4.39
N PHE A 22 -3.83 -6.79 5.28
CA PHE A 22 -4.55 -5.55 5.59
C PHE A 22 -4.68 -4.65 4.36
N LEU A 23 -3.58 -4.42 3.63
CA LEU A 23 -3.57 -3.58 2.44
C LEU A 23 -4.39 -4.18 1.28
N ASP A 24 -4.44 -5.51 1.17
CA ASP A 24 -5.31 -6.20 0.20
C ASP A 24 -6.79 -5.95 0.52
N ASN A 25 -7.21 -6.21 1.76
CA ASN A 25 -8.59 -5.94 2.21
C ASN A 25 -8.96 -4.45 2.11
N LEU A 26 -8.02 -3.58 2.43
CA LEU A 26 -8.22 -2.15 2.34
C LEU A 26 -8.40 -1.71 0.89
N ALA A 27 -7.54 -2.21 -0.01
CA ALA A 27 -7.64 -1.92 -1.43
C ALA A 27 -8.99 -2.38 -1.99
N GLU A 28 -9.60 -3.46 -1.52
CA GLU A 28 -10.95 -3.83 -1.97
C GLU A 28 -12.02 -2.79 -1.58
N LYS A 29 -11.89 -2.18 -0.39
CA LYS A 29 -12.88 -1.26 0.18
C LYS A 29 -12.79 0.18 -0.31
N ILE A 30 -11.58 0.65 -0.62
CA ILE A 30 -11.39 2.02 -1.12
C ILE A 30 -12.09 2.15 -2.47
N SER A 31 -12.94 3.17 -2.62
CA SER A 31 -13.71 3.36 -3.86
C SER A 31 -12.97 4.23 -4.88
N ASP A 32 -12.24 5.24 -4.40
CA ASP A 32 -11.60 6.25 -5.24
C ASP A 32 -10.27 6.76 -4.66
N ARG A 33 -9.61 7.63 -5.42
CA ARG A 33 -8.31 8.22 -5.08
C ARG A 33 -8.39 9.16 -3.90
N GLU A 34 -9.46 9.93 -3.76
CA GLU A 34 -9.61 10.91 -2.68
C GLU A 34 -9.71 10.20 -1.33
N GLU A 35 -10.48 9.10 -1.28
CA GLU A 35 -10.56 8.25 -0.11
C GLU A 35 -9.20 7.66 0.26
N MET A 36 -8.44 7.15 -0.72
CA MET A 36 -7.07 6.67 -0.50
C MET A 36 -6.18 7.76 0.09
N GLU A 37 -6.19 8.97 -0.49
CA GLU A 37 -5.36 10.09 -0.06
C GLU A 37 -5.71 10.51 1.38
N ARG A 38 -6.99 10.46 1.75
CA ARG A 38 -7.47 10.77 3.10
C ARG A 38 -7.01 9.76 4.15
N ILE A 39 -7.03 8.47 3.84
CA ILE A 39 -6.72 7.42 4.83
C ILE A 39 -5.24 7.04 4.90
N SER A 40 -4.49 7.24 3.82
CA SER A 40 -3.07 6.86 3.72
C SER A 40 -2.18 7.42 4.85
N PRO A 41 -2.37 8.66 5.35
CA PRO A 41 -1.60 9.19 6.48
C PRO A 41 -1.73 8.38 7.77
N TYR A 42 -2.94 7.89 8.08
CA TYR A 42 -3.20 7.13 9.30
C TYR A 42 -2.55 5.75 9.23
N ILE A 43 -2.64 5.09 8.08
CA ILE A 43 -2.04 3.77 7.85
C ILE A 43 -0.51 3.89 7.84
N ALA A 44 0.01 4.93 7.17
CA ALA A 44 1.45 5.20 7.13
C ALA A 44 2.03 5.40 8.54
N ALA A 45 1.32 6.12 9.42
CA ALA A 45 1.71 6.27 10.82
C ALA A 45 1.70 4.94 11.56
N GLY A 46 0.65 4.12 11.39
CA GLY A 46 0.54 2.80 12.03
C GLY A 46 1.61 1.80 11.58
N PHE A 47 1.96 1.81 10.30
CA PHE A 47 2.93 0.88 9.70
C PHE A 47 4.37 1.43 9.74
N GLN A 48 4.56 2.64 10.26
CA GLN A 48 5.83 3.38 10.22
C GLN A 48 6.40 3.46 8.77
N ARG A 49 5.51 3.72 7.80
CA ARG A 49 5.82 3.87 6.37
C ARG A 49 5.61 5.29 5.91
N THR A 50 6.06 5.58 4.68
CA THR A 50 5.73 6.84 4.01
C THR A 50 4.33 6.78 3.43
N ILE A 51 3.64 7.93 3.43
CA ILE A 51 2.30 8.09 2.84
C ILE A 51 2.30 7.62 1.38
N GLY A 52 3.26 8.11 0.58
CA GLY A 52 3.39 7.71 -0.83
C GLY A 52 3.68 6.21 -1.01
N GLY A 53 4.34 5.58 -0.04
CA GLY A 53 4.58 4.14 -0.05
C GLY A 53 3.30 3.34 0.14
N ILE A 54 2.42 3.77 1.05
CA ILE A 54 1.09 3.18 1.25
C ILE A 54 0.19 3.42 0.04
N GLN A 55 0.16 4.65 -0.50
CA GLN A 55 -0.59 4.97 -1.71
C GLN A 55 -0.16 4.07 -2.88
N SER A 56 1.15 3.96 -3.12
CA SER A 56 1.69 3.07 -4.16
C SER A 56 1.31 1.59 -3.94
N GLN A 57 1.22 1.14 -2.69
CA GLN A 57 0.77 -0.24 -2.38
C GLN A 57 -0.70 -0.45 -2.75
N ILE A 58 -1.55 0.52 -2.45
CA ILE A 58 -3.00 0.47 -2.72
C ILE A 58 -3.24 0.58 -4.22
N GLU A 59 -2.60 1.55 -4.89
CA GLU A 59 -2.67 1.75 -6.33
C GLU A 59 -2.30 0.48 -7.09
N ARG A 60 -1.19 -0.15 -6.72
CA ARG A 60 -0.73 -1.41 -7.34
C ARG A 60 -1.74 -2.55 -7.21
N ARG A 61 -2.45 -2.64 -6.08
CA ARG A 61 -3.48 -3.66 -5.83
C ARG A 61 -4.76 -3.38 -6.59
N LYS A 62 -5.15 -2.10 -6.67
CA LYS A 62 -6.31 -1.66 -7.47
C LYS A 62 -6.06 -1.71 -8.98
N GLY A 63 -4.79 -1.80 -9.41
CA GLY A 63 -4.42 -1.60 -10.81
C GLY A 63 -4.61 -0.14 -11.24
N TRP A 64 -4.60 0.79 -10.29
CA TRP A 64 -4.66 2.22 -10.57
C TRP A 64 -3.25 2.70 -10.92
N PHE A 65 -3.09 3.22 -12.13
CA PHE A 65 -1.87 3.86 -12.59
C PHE A 65 -2.18 5.34 -12.79
N PHE A 66 -2.20 6.10 -11.69
CA PHE A 66 -2.33 7.53 -11.81
C PHE A 66 -1.00 8.10 -12.30
N LYS A 67 -1.02 8.68 -13.49
CA LYS A 67 0.13 9.25 -14.20
C LYS A 67 0.51 10.61 -13.64
#